data_AF-J9E6X0-F1
#
_entry.id   AF-J9E6X0-F1
#
_cell.length_a   1.000
_cell.length_b   1.000
_cell.length_c   1.000
_cell.angle_alpha   90.00
_cell.angle_beta   90.00
_cell.angle_gamma   90.00
#
_symmetry.space_group_name_H-M   'P 1'
#
loop_
_entity.id
_entity.type
_entity.pdbx_description
1 polymer ?
#
loop_
_entity_poly.entity_id
_entity_poly.type
_entity_poly.pdbx_seq_one_letter_code
_entity_poly.pdbx_strand_id
1 'polypeptide(L)'
;TGASCVYALLGAKQLGWRFLATDADPFAVEIANRNVQKNGMSERIEVVRVPADCMIKVVDVIRSHPEVEFTFCMCNPPFYEYDEYLRNNVLTNVGSGSNCKDRPAPHSATVARSNELAVTGGEVAFVSRLIEDSFVLQNTVKLYTSMVGKKSSLVELRKKLGRCLNVRSTVTTLYQGKTHRWVLAWTFEAQIKLDK
;
A
#
# COMPACT_ATOMS: atom_id res chain seq x y z
N THR A 1 -3.51 -6.15 -2.63
CA THR A 1 -2.39 -6.82 -3.35
C THR A 1 -2.43 -6.53 -4.85
N GLY A 2 -3.60 -6.16 -5.40
CA GLY A 2 -3.83 -5.99 -6.82
C GLY A 2 -3.89 -7.31 -7.56
N ALA A 3 -4.42 -7.29 -8.78
CA ALA A 3 -4.54 -8.49 -9.60
C ALA A 3 -3.18 -9.16 -9.90
N SER A 4 -2.09 -8.38 -9.97
CA SER A 4 -0.76 -8.90 -10.27
C SER A 4 -0.14 -9.68 -9.11
N CYS A 5 -0.51 -9.41 -7.86
CA CYS A 5 0.14 -9.95 -6.66
C CYS A 5 1.68 -9.74 -6.64
N VAL A 6 2.15 -8.69 -7.31
CA VAL A 6 3.57 -8.55 -7.71
C VAL A 6 4.54 -8.56 -6.54
N TYR A 7 4.24 -7.90 -5.43
CA TYR A 7 5.14 -7.86 -4.29
C TYR A 7 5.31 -9.21 -3.61
N ALA A 8 4.21 -9.94 -3.42
CA ALA A 8 4.24 -11.27 -2.82
C ALA A 8 5.01 -12.25 -3.72
N LEU A 9 4.74 -12.22 -5.03
CA LEU A 9 5.43 -13.06 -6.01
C LEU A 9 6.93 -12.79 -6.06
N LEU A 10 7.34 -11.52 -6.13
CA LEU A 10 8.75 -11.16 -6.16
C LEU A 10 9.45 -11.55 -4.85
N GLY A 11 8.87 -11.22 -3.70
CA GLY A 11 9.46 -11.56 -2.40
C GLY A 11 9.54 -13.07 -2.17
N ALA A 12 8.51 -13.83 -2.55
CA ALA A 12 8.54 -15.28 -2.45
C ALA A 12 9.59 -15.90 -3.38
N LYS A 13 9.67 -15.43 -4.64
CA LYS A 13 10.59 -15.98 -5.64
C LYS A 13 12.06 -15.62 -5.37
N GLN A 14 12.33 -14.38 -5.00
CA GLN A 14 13.70 -13.87 -4.87
C GLN A 14 14.28 -14.07 -3.46
N LEU A 15 13.44 -13.97 -2.43
CA LEU A 15 13.88 -13.93 -1.04
C LEU A 15 13.32 -15.09 -0.21
N GLY A 16 12.50 -15.96 -0.81
CA GLY A 16 11.89 -17.09 -0.12
C GLY A 16 10.87 -16.68 0.94
N TRP A 17 10.38 -15.44 0.92
CA TRP A 17 9.43 -14.94 1.92
C TRP A 17 8.06 -15.60 1.80
N ARG A 18 7.33 -15.61 2.91
CA ARG A 18 5.92 -16.00 2.97
C ARG A 18 5.06 -14.76 3.08
N PHE A 19 3.92 -14.76 2.40
CA PHE A 19 3.02 -13.63 2.32
C PHE A 19 1.59 -14.03 2.59
N LEU A 20 0.93 -13.19 3.39
CA LEU A 20 -0.52 -13.10 3.46
C LEU A 20 -0.93 -11.85 2.66
N ALA A 21 -1.48 -12.07 1.46
CA ALA A 21 -1.79 -11.02 0.50
C ALA A 21 -3.29 -10.74 0.49
N THR A 22 -3.70 -9.52 0.85
CA THR A 22 -5.12 -9.17 0.94
C THR A 22 -5.56 -8.29 -0.22
N ASP A 23 -6.80 -8.47 -0.69
CA ASP A 23 -7.46 -7.54 -1.61
C ASP A 23 -8.97 -7.46 -1.38
N ALA A 24 -9.55 -6.31 -1.72
CA ALA A 24 -10.98 -6.06 -1.61
C ALA A 24 -11.77 -6.43 -2.86
N ASP A 25 -11.14 -6.34 -4.04
CA ASP A 25 -11.78 -6.64 -5.32
C ASP A 25 -11.79 -8.16 -5.54
N PRO A 26 -12.97 -8.81 -5.58
CA PRO A 26 -13.05 -10.26 -5.81
C PRO A 26 -12.38 -10.69 -7.12
N PHE A 27 -12.43 -9.85 -8.16
CA PHE A 27 -11.74 -10.14 -9.41
C PHE A 27 -10.21 -10.05 -9.24
N ALA A 28 -9.72 -9.05 -8.52
CA ALA A 28 -8.27 -8.94 -8.26
C ALA A 28 -7.79 -10.14 -7.44
N VAL A 29 -8.55 -10.59 -6.45
CA VAL A 29 -8.27 -11.81 -5.67
C VAL A 29 -8.21 -13.04 -6.58
N GLU A 30 -9.16 -13.20 -7.49
CA GLU A 30 -9.19 -14.32 -8.42
C GLU A 30 -7.95 -14.35 -9.33
N ILE A 31 -7.62 -13.21 -9.95
CA ILE A 31 -6.44 -13.11 -10.82
C ILE A 31 -5.14 -13.27 -10.03
N ALA A 32 -5.05 -12.70 -8.82
CA ALA A 32 -3.90 -12.87 -7.93
C ALA A 32 -3.69 -14.34 -7.58
N ASN A 33 -4.74 -15.07 -7.22
CA ASN A 33 -4.68 -16.51 -6.97
C ASN A 33 -4.18 -17.29 -8.20
N ARG A 34 -4.72 -17.01 -9.38
CA ARG A 34 -4.26 -17.63 -10.64
C ARG A 34 -2.77 -17.34 -10.90
N ASN A 35 -2.33 -16.10 -10.65
CA ASN A 35 -0.92 -15.72 -10.81
C ASN A 35 -0.01 -16.44 -9.81
N VAL A 36 -0.42 -16.57 -8.55
CA VAL A 36 0.30 -17.35 -7.53
C VAL A 36 0.44 -18.82 -7.94
N GLN A 37 -0.66 -19.44 -8.37
CA GLN A 37 -0.67 -20.84 -8.83
C GLN A 37 0.22 -21.04 -10.06
N LYS A 38 0.09 -20.18 -11.08
CA LYS A 38 0.88 -20.25 -12.31
C LYS A 38 2.38 -20.13 -12.07
N ASN A 39 2.80 -19.45 -11.00
CA ASN A 39 4.20 -19.31 -10.61
C ASN A 39 4.67 -20.38 -9.61
N GLY A 40 3.81 -21.33 -9.22
CA GLY A 40 4.13 -22.39 -8.26
C GLY A 40 4.39 -21.86 -6.85
N MET A 41 3.69 -20.80 -6.42
CA MET A 41 3.95 -20.09 -5.15
C MET A 41 2.87 -20.30 -4.08
N SER A 42 1.93 -21.22 -4.29
CA SER A 42 0.78 -21.43 -3.39
C SER A 42 1.16 -21.83 -1.96
N GLU A 43 2.32 -22.46 -1.75
CA GLU A 43 2.80 -22.82 -0.41
C GLU A 43 3.34 -21.62 0.39
N ARG A 44 3.69 -20.54 -0.29
CA ARG A 44 4.31 -19.35 0.30
C ARG A 44 3.39 -18.15 0.33
N ILE A 45 2.42 -18.08 -0.58
CA ILE A 45 1.54 -16.92 -0.74
C ILE A 45 0.10 -17.38 -0.57
N GLU A 46 -0.54 -16.90 0.49
CA GLU A 46 -1.98 -17.01 0.69
C GLU A 46 -2.64 -15.71 0.24
N VAL A 47 -3.67 -15.80 -0.61
CA VAL A 47 -4.42 -14.63 -1.06
C VAL A 47 -5.80 -14.64 -0.40
N VAL A 48 -6.07 -13.64 0.43
CA VAL A 48 -7.30 -13.53 1.20
C VAL A 48 -8.16 -12.37 0.70
N ARG A 49 -9.42 -12.65 0.39
CA ARG A 49 -10.40 -11.61 0.12
C ARG A 49 -10.81 -10.94 1.41
N VAL A 50 -10.77 -9.62 1.43
CA VAL A 50 -11.37 -8.82 2.48
C VAL A 50 -12.58 -8.05 1.90
N PRO A 51 -13.64 -7.77 2.66
CA PRO A 51 -14.72 -6.87 2.18
C PRO A 51 -14.18 -5.47 1.78
N ALA A 52 -14.91 -4.66 1.02
CA ALA A 52 -14.43 -3.32 0.62
C ALA A 52 -14.69 -2.23 1.68
N ASP A 53 -15.63 -2.49 2.58
CA ASP A 53 -16.26 -1.55 3.50
C ASP A 53 -15.76 -1.62 4.96
N CYS A 54 -15.21 -2.75 5.42
CA CYS A 54 -14.69 -2.79 6.79
C CYS A 54 -13.40 -1.96 6.90
N MET A 55 -13.49 -0.85 7.61
CA MET A 55 -12.37 0.06 7.84
C MET A 55 -11.33 -0.47 8.84
N ILE A 56 -11.31 -1.79 9.09
CA ILE A 56 -10.44 -2.51 10.04
C ILE A 56 -10.22 -3.91 9.45
N LYS A 57 -9.12 -4.16 8.73
CA LYS A 57 -8.94 -5.45 8.01
C LYS A 57 -7.60 -6.10 8.18
N VAL A 58 -6.54 -5.31 8.39
CA VAL A 58 -5.24 -5.89 8.69
C VAL A 58 -5.31 -6.57 10.07
N VAL A 59 -6.07 -5.97 11.01
CA VAL A 59 -6.28 -6.52 12.34
C VAL A 59 -6.93 -7.91 12.31
N ASP A 60 -8.10 -8.04 11.67
CA ASP A 60 -8.87 -9.28 11.67
C ASP A 60 -8.16 -10.41 10.91
N VAL A 61 -7.55 -10.08 9.77
CA VAL A 61 -6.79 -11.05 8.97
C VAL A 61 -5.53 -11.53 9.70
N ILE A 62 -4.88 -10.66 10.47
CA ILE A 62 -3.74 -11.07 11.30
C ILE A 62 -4.21 -11.90 12.49
N ARG A 63 -5.32 -11.52 13.14
CA ARG A 63 -5.89 -12.26 14.27
C ARG A 63 -6.40 -13.64 13.89
N SER A 64 -6.76 -13.88 12.63
CA SER A 64 -7.10 -15.22 12.14
C SER A 64 -5.88 -16.13 11.96
N HIS A 65 -4.66 -15.62 12.20
CA HIS A 65 -3.39 -16.35 12.13
C HIS A 65 -2.58 -16.18 13.43
N PRO A 66 -3.12 -16.56 14.60
CA PRO A 66 -2.52 -16.28 15.90
C PRO A 66 -1.14 -16.92 16.11
N GLU A 67 -0.84 -17.99 15.37
CA GLU A 67 0.44 -18.71 15.40
C GLU A 67 1.53 -18.10 14.51
N VAL A 68 1.20 -17.08 13.71
CA VAL A 68 2.12 -16.48 12.74
C VAL A 68 2.72 -15.18 13.29
N GLU A 69 4.05 -15.12 13.35
CA GLU A 69 4.76 -13.87 13.59
C GLU A 69 4.97 -13.08 12.29
N PHE A 70 4.33 -11.92 12.19
CA PHE A 70 4.49 -11.06 11.02
C PHE A 70 5.74 -10.17 11.14
N THR A 71 6.70 -10.37 10.25
CA THR A 71 7.94 -9.58 10.23
C THR A 71 7.70 -8.16 9.70
N PHE A 72 6.91 -8.02 8.64
CA PHE A 72 6.57 -6.72 8.10
C PHE A 72 5.22 -6.70 7.40
N CYS A 73 4.65 -5.50 7.28
CA CYS A 73 3.54 -5.19 6.40
C CYS A 73 4.03 -4.24 5.30
N MET A 74 3.59 -4.48 4.07
CA MET A 74 3.86 -3.59 2.95
C MET A 74 2.59 -3.22 2.21
N CYS A 75 2.48 -1.95 1.83
CA CYS A 75 1.30 -1.42 1.18
C CYS A 75 1.69 -0.50 0.01
N ASN A 76 0.99 -0.64 -1.11
CA ASN A 76 0.92 0.38 -2.15
C ASN A 76 -0.53 0.86 -2.23
N PRO A 77 -0.87 1.99 -1.58
CA PRO A 77 -2.24 2.44 -1.45
C PRO A 77 -2.78 3.02 -2.76
N PRO A 78 -4.11 3.03 -2.96
CA PRO A 78 -4.71 3.86 -4.00
C PRO A 78 -4.36 5.35 -3.78
N PHE A 79 -3.88 6.03 -4.82
CA PHE A 79 -3.30 7.37 -4.68
C PHE A 79 -4.33 8.52 -4.68
N TYR A 80 -5.47 8.33 -5.33
CA TYR A 80 -6.41 9.40 -5.63
C TYR A 80 -7.66 9.33 -4.76
N GLU A 81 -8.28 10.47 -4.53
CA GLU A 81 -9.70 10.49 -4.16
C GLU A 81 -10.56 10.19 -5.39
N TYR A 82 -11.75 9.60 -5.23
CA TYR A 82 -12.63 9.31 -6.37
C TYR A 82 -12.93 10.54 -7.22
N ASP A 83 -13.25 11.68 -6.60
CA ASP A 83 -13.53 12.92 -7.32
C ASP A 83 -12.30 13.46 -8.06
N GLU A 84 -11.14 13.39 -7.42
CA GLU A 84 -9.86 13.76 -8.04
C GLU A 84 -9.53 12.85 -9.23
N TYR A 85 -9.73 11.54 -9.06
CA TYR A 85 -9.54 10.53 -10.09
C TYR A 85 -10.46 10.76 -11.29
N LEU A 86 -11.75 11.02 -11.04
CA LEU A 86 -12.73 11.32 -12.08
C LEU A 86 -12.36 12.61 -12.82
N ARG A 87 -12.02 13.68 -12.11
CA ARG A 87 -11.55 14.93 -12.74
C ARG A 87 -10.31 14.70 -13.59
N ASN A 88 -9.30 14.00 -13.06
CA ASN A 88 -8.07 13.74 -13.77
C ASN A 88 -8.27 12.83 -14.98
N ASN A 89 -9.16 11.82 -14.91
CA ASN A 89 -9.49 10.97 -16.06
C ASN A 89 -10.37 11.66 -17.11
N VAL A 90 -11.26 12.56 -16.70
CA VAL A 90 -12.01 13.43 -17.62
C VAL A 90 -11.05 14.40 -18.32
N LEU A 91 -10.07 14.95 -17.59
CA LEU A 91 -9.02 15.83 -18.11
C LEU A 91 -7.93 15.11 -18.91
N THR A 92 -7.81 13.77 -18.81
CA THR A 92 -6.96 13.00 -19.74
C THR A 92 -7.66 12.72 -21.07
N ASN A 93 -9.00 12.80 -21.11
CA ASN A 93 -9.77 12.85 -22.36
C ASN A 93 -9.94 14.28 -22.90
N VAL A 94 -9.69 15.31 -22.09
CA VAL A 94 -9.69 16.71 -22.48
C VAL A 94 -8.52 17.43 -21.80
N GLY A 95 -7.33 17.31 -22.38
CA GLY A 95 -6.12 18.11 -22.12
C GLY A 95 -5.87 18.64 -20.70
N SER A 96 -4.89 18.05 -20.01
CA SER A 96 -3.96 18.71 -19.07
C SER A 96 -4.54 19.75 -18.09
N GLY A 97 -5.00 19.27 -16.92
CA GLY A 97 -5.35 20.12 -15.77
C GLY A 97 -4.27 20.30 -14.71
N SER A 98 -2.98 20.07 -15.02
CA SER A 98 -1.90 20.50 -14.12
C SER A 98 -1.51 21.94 -14.43
N ASN A 99 -1.47 22.81 -13.41
CA ASN A 99 -1.01 24.21 -13.48
C ASN A 99 0.46 24.42 -13.92
N CYS A 100 1.08 23.45 -14.59
CA CYS A 100 2.27 23.62 -15.40
C CYS A 100 1.90 23.31 -16.85
N LYS A 101 1.76 24.34 -17.69
CA LYS A 101 1.49 24.20 -19.13
C LYS A 101 2.58 23.43 -19.90
N ASP A 102 3.72 23.14 -19.26
CA ASP A 102 4.90 22.52 -19.88
C ASP A 102 5.22 21.09 -19.40
N ARG A 103 4.36 20.44 -18.61
CA ARG A 103 4.65 19.05 -18.18
C ARG A 103 4.09 18.05 -19.20
N PRO A 104 4.94 17.31 -19.95
CA PRO A 104 4.45 16.27 -20.85
C PRO A 104 3.70 15.19 -20.07
N ALA A 105 2.69 14.60 -20.72
CA ALA A 105 1.90 13.51 -20.15
C ALA A 105 2.81 12.37 -19.66
N PRO A 106 2.44 11.70 -18.55
CA PRO A 106 3.24 10.59 -18.04
C PRO A 106 3.41 9.50 -19.10
N HIS A 107 4.63 9.01 -19.28
CA HIS A 107 4.97 8.00 -20.29
C HIS A 107 4.44 6.59 -19.97
N SER A 108 3.99 6.37 -18.72
CA SER A 108 3.43 5.10 -18.27
C SER A 108 1.92 5.05 -18.51
N ALA A 109 1.46 4.11 -19.35
CA ALA A 109 0.05 3.73 -19.39
C ALA A 109 -0.34 3.17 -18.00
N THR A 110 -1.21 3.87 -17.29
CA THR A 110 -1.72 3.39 -16.00
C THR A 110 -2.85 2.40 -16.29
N VAL A 111 -2.50 1.13 -16.49
CA VAL A 111 -3.47 0.03 -16.64
C VAL A 111 -3.76 -0.50 -15.24
N ALA A 112 -4.52 0.27 -14.46
CA ALA A 112 -4.96 -0.13 -13.13
C ALA A 112 -6.45 0.17 -13.00
N ARG A 113 -7.16 -0.63 -12.20
CA ARG A 113 -8.61 -0.46 -12.01
C ARG A 113 -8.90 0.76 -11.14
N SER A 114 -10.11 1.31 -11.23
CA SER A 114 -10.51 2.49 -10.46
C SER A 114 -10.34 2.33 -8.95
N ASN A 115 -10.54 1.11 -8.43
CA ASN A 115 -10.33 0.75 -7.02
C ASN A 115 -8.84 0.57 -6.62
N GLU A 116 -7.95 0.33 -7.58
CA GLU A 116 -6.49 0.32 -7.37
C GLU A 116 -5.91 1.74 -7.41
N LEU A 117 -6.63 2.69 -8.01
CA LEU A 117 -6.19 4.06 -8.21
C LEU A 117 -6.84 5.05 -7.24
N ALA A 118 -8.09 4.82 -6.85
CA ALA A 118 -8.87 5.75 -6.06
C ALA A 118 -9.58 5.12 -4.86
N VAL A 119 -9.68 5.89 -3.78
CA VAL A 119 -10.37 5.53 -2.54
C VAL A 119 -10.96 6.77 -1.87
N THR A 120 -12.03 6.60 -1.09
CA THR A 120 -12.60 7.70 -0.27
C THR A 120 -11.56 8.27 0.69
N GLY A 121 -11.37 9.60 0.62
CA GLY A 121 -10.35 10.34 1.38
C GLY A 121 -8.91 10.17 0.83
N GLY A 122 -8.76 9.50 -0.32
CA GLY A 122 -7.50 9.31 -1.02
C GLY A 122 -6.40 8.60 -0.22
N GLU A 123 -5.17 8.80 -0.67
CA GLU A 123 -3.97 8.19 -0.09
C GLU A 123 -3.81 8.47 1.41
N VAL A 124 -4.07 9.72 1.84
CA VAL A 124 -3.91 10.12 3.25
C VAL A 124 -4.88 9.36 4.14
N ALA A 125 -6.16 9.28 3.79
CA ALA A 125 -7.13 8.53 4.59
C ALA A 125 -6.79 7.03 4.61
N PHE A 126 -6.36 6.47 3.48
CA PHE A 126 -5.96 5.07 3.41
C PHE A 126 -4.80 4.75 4.35
N VAL A 127 -3.70 5.48 4.25
CA VAL A 127 -2.52 5.22 5.10
C VAL A 127 -2.79 5.62 6.55
N SER A 128 -3.62 6.63 6.82
CA SER A 128 -4.05 6.98 8.18
C SER A 128 -4.78 5.83 8.88
N ARG A 129 -5.63 5.10 8.15
CA ARG A 129 -6.30 3.90 8.66
C ARG A 129 -5.31 2.77 8.95
N LEU A 130 -4.33 2.56 8.06
CA LEU A 130 -3.26 1.57 8.31
C LEU A 130 -2.43 1.93 9.55
N ILE A 131 -2.19 3.22 9.79
CA ILE A 131 -1.57 3.71 11.01
C ILE A 131 -2.47 3.37 12.22
N GLU A 132 -3.77 3.63 12.16
CA GLU A 132 -4.72 3.31 13.24
C GLU A 132 -4.76 1.81 13.55
N ASP A 133 -4.86 0.94 12.53
CA ASP A 133 -4.78 -0.53 12.68
C ASP A 133 -3.47 -0.95 13.36
N SER A 134 -2.37 -0.26 13.04
CA SER A 134 -1.07 -0.55 13.65
C SER A 134 -1.01 -0.22 15.15
N PHE A 135 -1.78 0.74 15.66
CA PHE A 135 -1.87 0.99 17.11
C PHE A 135 -2.63 -0.11 17.86
N VAL A 136 -3.52 -0.81 17.17
CA VAL A 136 -4.24 -1.97 17.73
C VAL A 136 -3.34 -3.21 17.73
N LEU A 137 -2.55 -3.39 16.67
CA LEU A 137 -1.69 -4.56 16.47
C LEU A 137 -0.32 -4.44 17.15
N GLN A 138 0.22 -3.24 17.29
CA GLN A 138 1.51 -2.95 17.91
C GLN A 138 2.63 -3.88 17.40
N ASN A 139 3.19 -4.72 18.27
CA ASN A 139 4.32 -5.60 17.94
C ASN A 139 3.88 -6.91 17.26
N THR A 140 2.58 -7.16 17.05
CA THR A 140 2.11 -8.30 16.25
C THR A 140 2.65 -8.24 14.83
N VAL A 141 2.88 -7.04 14.29
CA VAL A 141 3.70 -6.83 13.10
C VAL A 141 4.93 -6.02 13.48
N LYS A 142 6.13 -6.57 13.24
CA LYS A 142 7.38 -5.92 13.70
C LYS A 142 7.64 -4.60 12.97
N LEU A 143 7.37 -4.51 11.66
CA LEU A 143 7.59 -3.31 10.85
C LEU A 143 6.42 -3.01 9.91
N TYR A 144 5.84 -1.82 10.01
CA TYR A 144 4.80 -1.36 9.08
C TYR A 144 5.41 -0.47 8.01
N THR A 145 5.00 -0.66 6.76
CA THR A 145 5.46 0.17 5.64
C THR A 145 4.33 0.50 4.68
N SER A 146 4.37 1.69 4.11
CA SER A 146 3.49 2.09 3.00
C SER A 146 4.24 2.96 2.01
N MET A 147 4.11 2.64 0.72
CA MET A 147 4.54 3.53 -0.34
C MET A 147 3.60 4.75 -0.38
N VAL A 148 4.17 5.93 -0.58
CA VAL A 148 3.45 7.19 -0.68
C VAL A 148 3.78 7.82 -2.04
N GLY A 149 2.74 8.06 -2.83
CA GLY A 149 2.74 8.60 -4.17
C GLY A 149 2.88 10.12 -4.22
N LYS A 150 2.28 10.83 -3.25
CA LYS A 150 2.28 12.32 -3.23
C LYS A 150 3.10 12.87 -2.06
N LYS A 151 3.94 13.87 -2.35
CA LYS A 151 4.73 14.57 -1.32
C LYS A 151 3.84 15.25 -0.27
N SER A 152 2.68 15.77 -0.68
CA SER A 152 1.69 16.36 0.23
C SER A 152 1.16 15.32 1.23
N SER A 153 0.78 14.13 0.76
CA SER A 153 0.34 13.03 1.63
C SER A 153 1.42 12.67 2.65
N LEU A 154 2.69 12.58 2.22
CA LEU A 154 3.80 12.27 3.12
C LEU A 154 3.91 13.28 4.27
N VAL A 155 3.76 14.57 3.99
CA VAL A 155 3.84 15.63 5.01
C VAL A 155 2.75 15.44 6.05
N GLU A 156 1.52 15.13 5.64
CA GLU A 156 0.40 14.91 6.55
C GLU A 156 0.56 13.64 7.38
N LEU A 157 0.97 12.54 6.76
CA LEU A 157 1.18 11.25 7.43
C LEU A 157 2.32 11.32 8.45
N ARG A 158 3.42 12.03 8.13
CA ARG A 158 4.50 12.29 9.09
C ARG A 158 4.03 13.13 10.27
N LYS A 159 3.19 14.15 10.03
CA LYS A 159 2.58 14.94 11.12
C LYS A 159 1.68 14.09 12.01
N LYS A 160 0.90 13.16 11.44
CA LYS A 160 0.06 12.23 12.20
C LYS A 160 0.91 11.33 13.10
N LEU A 161 1.91 10.63 12.55
CA LEU A 161 2.81 9.77 13.32
C LEU A 161 3.60 10.53 14.38
N GLY A 162 4.06 11.75 14.06
CA GLY A 162 4.81 12.59 15.01
C GLY A 162 4.00 13.09 16.21
N ARG A 163 2.66 12.99 16.18
CA ARG A 163 1.78 13.28 17.32
C ARG A 163 1.50 12.05 18.18
N CYS A 164 1.85 10.87 17.70
CA CYS A 164 1.63 9.63 18.43
C CYS A 164 2.84 9.32 19.33
N LEU A 165 2.56 8.81 20.52
CA LEU A 165 3.58 8.31 21.44
C LEU A 165 3.90 6.84 21.11
N ASN A 166 5.07 6.37 21.53
CA ASN A 166 5.52 4.97 21.41
C ASN A 166 5.61 4.41 19.98
N VAL A 167 5.70 5.28 18.97
CA VAL A 167 5.95 4.88 17.59
C VAL A 167 7.18 5.59 17.07
N ARG A 168 8.05 4.86 16.38
CA ARG A 168 9.19 5.43 15.67
C ARG A 168 8.95 5.28 14.18
N SER A 169 9.26 6.32 13.41
CA SER A 169 9.04 6.34 11.97
C SER A 169 10.24 6.88 11.22
N THR A 170 10.49 6.34 10.03
CA THR A 170 11.47 6.86 9.07
C THR A 170 10.85 6.94 7.68
N VAL A 171 11.52 7.67 6.79
CA VAL A 171 11.11 7.81 5.40
C VAL A 171 12.32 7.63 4.51
N THR A 172 12.18 6.77 3.50
CA THR A 172 13.14 6.70 2.39
C THR A 172 12.48 7.12 1.08
N THR A 173 13.30 7.46 0.08
CA THR A 173 12.83 7.90 -1.25
C THR A 173 13.28 6.88 -2.30
N LEU A 174 12.34 6.47 -3.15
CA LEU A 174 12.58 5.62 -4.30
C LEU A 174 12.69 6.51 -5.56
N TYR A 175 13.85 6.41 -6.22
CA TYR A 175 14.14 7.14 -7.45
C TYR A 175 14.11 6.18 -8.63
N GLN A 176 13.14 6.35 -9.54
CA GLN A 176 13.05 5.58 -10.78
C GLN A 176 12.77 6.54 -11.95
N GLY A 177 13.86 6.98 -12.59
CA GLY A 177 13.80 8.01 -13.63
C GLY A 177 13.18 9.31 -13.11
N LYS A 178 12.14 9.82 -13.79
CA LYS A 178 11.43 11.05 -13.42
C LYS A 178 10.37 10.85 -12.32
N THR A 179 10.10 9.60 -11.94
CA THR A 179 9.06 9.26 -10.97
C THR A 179 9.68 9.06 -9.60
N HIS A 180 9.29 9.91 -8.66
CA HIS A 180 9.69 9.79 -7.27
C HIS A 180 8.54 9.18 -6.46
N ARG A 181 8.87 8.27 -5.56
CA ARG A 181 7.97 7.72 -4.54
C ARG A 181 8.67 7.77 -3.18
N TRP A 182 7.89 7.79 -2.12
CA TRP A 182 8.42 7.70 -0.76
C TRP A 182 7.97 6.39 -0.13
N VAL A 183 8.75 5.86 0.80
CA VAL A 183 8.31 4.76 1.65
C VAL A 183 8.32 5.29 3.06
N LEU A 184 7.13 5.34 3.66
CA LEU A 184 6.96 5.64 5.08
C LEU A 184 7.00 4.30 5.83
N ALA A 185 7.93 4.19 6.79
CA ALA A 185 8.07 3.01 7.63
C ALA A 185 7.93 3.39 9.10
N TRP A 186 7.24 2.57 9.89
CA TRP A 186 7.10 2.78 11.33
C TRP A 186 7.04 1.47 12.12
N THR A 187 7.42 1.54 13.38
CA THR A 187 7.46 0.39 14.29
C THR A 187 7.21 0.83 15.73
N PHE A 188 6.59 -0.05 16.50
CA PHE A 188 6.43 0.04 17.96
C PHE A 188 7.55 -0.69 18.70
N GLU A 189 8.32 -1.50 17.98
CA GLU A 189 9.29 -2.42 18.53
C GLU A 189 10.62 -1.73 18.79
N ALA A 190 11.08 -1.65 20.04
CA ALA A 190 12.20 -0.77 20.43
C ALA A 190 13.55 -1.15 19.80
N GLN A 191 13.78 -2.46 19.58
CA GLN A 191 15.03 -3.00 19.05
C GLN A 191 15.23 -2.76 17.55
N ILE A 192 14.17 -2.49 16.79
CA ILE A 192 14.31 -2.23 15.35
C ILE A 192 14.99 -0.88 15.15
N LYS A 193 16.21 -0.86 14.61
CA LYS A 193 16.89 0.40 14.27
C LYS A 193 16.33 0.89 12.94
N LEU A 194 15.69 2.06 12.97
CA LEU A 194 15.30 2.77 11.76
C LEU A 194 16.42 3.73 11.40
N ASP A 195 16.89 3.69 10.16
CA ASP A 195 17.85 4.65 9.65
C ASP A 195 17.26 6.07 9.70
N LYS A 196 18.11 7.04 10.02
CA LYS A 196 17.73 8.46 10.16
C LYS A 196 17.66 9.15 8.80
#